data_AF-A0A7X3RI19-F1
#
_entry.id   AF-A0A7X3RI19-F1
#
_cell.length_a   1.000
_cell.length_b   1.000
_cell.length_c   1.000
_cell.angle_alpha   90.00
_cell.angle_beta   90.00
_cell.angle_gamma   90.00
#
_symmetry.space_group_name_H-M   'P 1'
#
loop_
_entity.id
_entity.type
_entity.pdbx_description
1 polymer ?
#
loop_
_entity_poly.entity_id
_entity_poly.type
_entity_poly.pdbx_seq_one_letter_code
_entity_poly.pdbx_strand_id
1 'polypeptide(L)'
;MIEGYRLHLQITRVENGQHLATSDDFPGLVAQGRTVSEAIEIAQDVARKLIESYREHGDILPKGLQAINTESVELDVLDGRKKREHDTTICPLHQ
;
A
#
# COMPACT_ATOMS: atom_id res chain seq x y z
N MET A 1 0.31 27.86 -1.64
CA MET A 1 -0.75 26.87 -1.87
C MET A 1 -0.10 25.51 -1.66
N ILE A 2 -0.53 24.76 -0.65
CA ILE A 2 -0.04 23.40 -0.43
C ILE A 2 -0.97 22.51 -1.24
N GLU A 3 -0.48 21.97 -2.35
CA GLU A 3 -1.20 20.91 -3.08
C GLU A 3 -0.92 19.59 -2.35
N GLY A 4 -1.94 19.08 -1.66
CA GLY A 4 -1.93 17.73 -1.13
C GLY A 4 -2.49 16.76 -2.16
N TYR A 5 -2.01 15.53 -2.16
CA TYR A 5 -2.54 14.45 -2.99
C TYR A 5 -2.93 13.26 -2.12
N ARG A 6 -4.07 12.65 -2.41
CA ARG A 6 -4.52 11.39 -1.84
C ARG A 6 -4.26 10.26 -2.82
N LEU A 7 -3.72 9.16 -2.30
CA LEU A 7 -3.53 7.89 -3.00
C LEU A 7 -3.78 6.73 -2.04
N HIS A 8 -4.28 5.61 -2.55
CA HIS A 8 -4.37 4.37 -1.79
C HIS A 8 -3.05 3.62 -1.82
N LEU A 9 -2.52 3.29 -0.64
CA LEU A 9 -1.28 2.52 -0.50
C LEU A 9 -1.61 1.09 -0.06
N GLN A 10 -1.21 0.11 -0.87
CA GLN A 10 -1.29 -1.30 -0.54
C GLN A 10 0.01 -1.72 0.14
N ILE A 11 -0.10 -2.28 1.36
CA ILE A 11 1.06 -2.78 2.10
C ILE A 11 0.96 -4.29 2.22
N THR A 12 1.96 -4.99 1.68
CA THR A 12 2.05 -6.45 1.70
C THR A 12 3.35 -6.89 2.35
N ARG A 13 3.29 -7.93 3.19
CA ARG A 13 4.51 -8.56 3.73
C ARG A 13 5.05 -9.56 2.69
N VAL A 14 6.32 -9.41 2.35
CA VAL A 14 7.00 -10.25 1.34
C VAL A 14 7.85 -11.35 2.01
N GLU A 15 8.27 -12.35 1.22
CA GLU A 15 8.95 -13.57 1.71
C GLU A 15 10.21 -13.30 2.54
N ASN A 16 10.92 -12.22 2.23
CA ASN A 16 12.11 -11.79 2.97
C ASN A 16 11.81 -11.17 4.36
N GLY A 17 10.54 -11.14 4.76
CA GLY A 17 10.07 -10.60 6.03
C GLY A 17 9.84 -9.09 6.05
N GLN A 18 10.14 -8.38 4.96
CA GLN A 18 9.93 -6.92 4.82
C GLN A 18 8.50 -6.58 4.38
N HIS A 19 8.19 -5.29 4.42
CA HIS A 19 6.94 -4.70 3.96
C HIS A 19 7.15 -3.99 2.62
N LEU A 20 6.40 -4.39 1.61
CA LEU A 20 6.33 -3.76 0.30
C LEU A 20 5.09 -2.87 0.25
N ALA A 21 5.29 -1.62 -0.17
CA ALA A 21 4.27 -0.60 -0.33
C ALA A 21 4.16 -0.22 -1.82
N THR A 22 2.98 -0.38 -2.39
CA THR A 22 2.67 -0.08 -3.79
C THR A 22 1.34 0.65 -3.91
N SER A 23 1.10 1.32 -5.05
CA SER A 23 -0.17 2.00 -5.31
C SER A 23 -0.57 1.84 -6.77
N ASP A 24 -1.80 1.41 -7.01
CA ASP A 24 -2.38 1.36 -8.36
C ASP A 24 -2.78 2.76 -8.86
N ASP A 25 -3.04 3.69 -7.93
CA ASP A 25 -3.40 5.08 -8.23
C ASP A 25 -2.22 5.88 -8.78
N PHE A 26 -0.99 5.50 -8.41
CA PHE A 26 0.23 6.18 -8.82
C PHE A 26 1.29 5.18 -9.34
N PRO A 27 1.23 4.84 -10.64
CA PRO A 27 2.18 3.91 -11.26
C PRO A 27 3.64 4.36 -11.04
N GLY A 28 4.48 3.40 -10.68
CA GLY A 28 5.90 3.63 -10.36
C GLY A 28 6.16 3.91 -8.88
N LEU A 29 5.13 4.09 -8.05
CA LEU A 29 5.28 4.14 -6.60
C LEU A 29 5.52 2.73 -6.06
N VAL A 30 6.77 2.47 -5.69
CA VAL A 30 7.20 1.24 -5.02
C VAL A 30 8.15 1.62 -3.89
N ALA A 31 7.86 1.14 -2.68
CA ALA A 31 8.69 1.35 -1.50
C ALA A 31 8.79 0.08 -0.67
N GLN A 32 9.93 -0.16 -0.03
CA GLN A 32 10.13 -1.32 0.84
C GLN A 32 10.80 -0.89 2.14
N GLY A 33 10.31 -1.42 3.27
CA GLY A 33 10.87 -1.18 4.59
C GLY A 33 10.83 -2.43 5.47
N ARG A 34 11.64 -2.45 6.52
CA ARG A 34 11.65 -3.50 7.55
C ARG A 34 10.39 -3.46 8.41
N THR A 35 9.75 -2.29 8.49
CA THR A 35 8.47 -2.07 9.18
C THR A 35 7.44 -1.42 8.27
N VAL A 36 6.16 -1.51 8.64
CA VAL A 36 5.07 -0.82 7.95
C VAL A 36 5.31 0.69 7.90
N SER A 37 5.69 1.30 9.03
CA SER A 37 5.94 2.75 9.11
C SER A 37 7.07 3.19 8.20
N GLU A 38 8.18 2.45 8.17
CA GLU A 38 9.32 2.74 7.30
C GLU A 38 8.93 2.65 5.82
N ALA A 39 8.16 1.63 5.43
CA ALA A 39 7.67 1.51 4.06
C ALA A 39 6.76 2.69 3.66
N ILE A 40 5.94 3.21 4.60
CA ILE A 40 5.10 4.40 4.40
C ILE A 40 5.95 5.66 4.25
N GLU A 41 6.95 5.87 5.11
CA GLU A 41 7.85 7.03 5.02
C GLU A 41 8.59 7.06 3.68
N ILE A 42 9.10 5.91 3.23
CA ILE A 42 9.74 5.79 1.92
C ILE A 42 8.74 6.03 0.79
N ALA A 43 7.52 5.49 0.89
CA ALA A 43 6.46 5.70 -0.11
C ALA A 43 6.10 7.19 -0.26
N GLN A 44 6.04 7.95 0.85
CA GLN A 44 5.80 9.39 0.82
C GLN A 44 6.92 10.16 0.11
N ASP A 45 8.18 9.80 0.36
CA ASP A 45 9.33 10.41 -0.32
C ASP A 45 9.33 10.13 -1.82
N VAL A 46 9.05 8.87 -2.20
CA VAL A 46 8.92 8.45 -3.60
C VAL A 46 7.76 9.18 -4.29
N ALA A 47 6.58 9.26 -3.66
CA ALA A 47 5.42 9.96 -4.21
C ALA A 47 5.74 11.43 -4.51
N ARG A 48 6.44 12.11 -3.60
CA ARG A 48 6.84 13.51 -3.78
C ARG A 48 7.74 13.68 -5.02
N LYS A 49 8.77 12.84 -5.14
CA LYS A 49 9.71 12.88 -6.27
C LYS A 49 9.02 12.56 -7.60
N LEU A 50 8.07 11.62 -7.60
CA LEU A 50 7.28 11.31 -8.78
C LEU A 50 6.43 12.52 -9.20
N ILE A 51 5.71 13.15 -8.26
CA ILE A 51 4.90 14.35 -8.57
C ILE A 51 5.78 15.48 -9.13
N GLU A 52 6.94 15.72 -8.52
CA GLU A 52 7.92 16.71 -9.00
C GLU A 52 8.37 16.38 -10.42
N SER A 53 8.72 15.13 -10.69
CA SER A 53 9.13 14.67 -12.03
C SER A 53 8.04 14.90 -13.07
N TYR A 54 6.77 14.57 -12.79
CA TYR A 54 5.66 14.83 -13.71
C TYR A 54 5.50 16.33 -14.01
N ARG A 55 5.65 17.18 -12.99
CA ARG A 55 5.58 18.64 -13.15
C ARG A 55 6.73 19.20 -13.99
N GLU A 56 7.93 18.68 -13.81
CA GLU A 56 9.12 19.10 -14.56
C GLU A 56 9.03 18.71 -16.04
N HIS A 57 8.48 17.53 -16.34
CA HIS A 57 8.35 17.02 -17.71
C HIS A 57 7.07 17.50 -18.40
N GLY A 58 6.15 18.12 -17.67
CA GLY A 58 4.85 18.57 -18.19
C GLY A 58 3.87 17.42 -18.43
N ASP A 59 4.10 16.28 -17.77
CA ASP A 59 3.24 15.10 -17.86
C ASP A 59 1.96 15.30 -17.06
N ILE A 60 0.88 14.71 -17.55
CA ILE A 60 -0.39 14.69 -16.82
C ILE A 60 -0.31 13.72 -15.65
N LEU A 61 -0.62 14.20 -14.45
CA LEU A 61 -0.71 13.32 -13.28
C LEU A 61 -1.78 12.23 -13.52
N PRO A 62 -1.55 11.00 -13.04
CA PRO A 62 -2.48 9.90 -13.22
C PRO A 62 -3.82 10.21 -12.52
N LYS A 63 -4.92 9.79 -13.14
CA LYS A 63 -6.29 10.10 -12.69
C LYS A 63 -6.64 9.54 -11.31
N GLY A 64 -5.89 8.54 -10.82
CA GLY A 64 -6.06 7.99 -9.48
C GLY A 64 -5.60 8.95 -8.38
N LEU A 65 -4.73 9.91 -8.71
CA LEU A 65 -4.19 10.87 -7.76
C LEU A 65 -5.17 12.01 -7.54
N GLN A 66 -5.81 12.04 -6.37
CA GLN A 66 -6.82 13.06 -6.07
C GLN A 66 -6.20 14.22 -5.32
N ALA A 67 -6.30 15.43 -5.87
CA ALA A 67 -5.90 16.63 -5.14
C ALA A 67 -6.80 16.80 -3.91
N ILE A 68 -6.20 16.92 -2.73
CA ILE A 68 -6.90 17.13 -1.46
C ILE A 68 -6.55 18.49 -0.89
N ASN A 69 -7.59 19.14 -0.37
CA ASN A 69 -7.48 20.30 0.49
C ASN A 69 -7.29 19.71 1.90
N THR A 70 -6.07 19.81 2.42
CA THR A 70 -5.53 19.20 3.65
C THR A 70 -6.52 18.98 4.81
N GLU A 71 -7.35 17.93 4.83
CA GLU A 71 -8.21 17.63 6.02
C GLU A 71 -8.51 16.14 6.30
N SER A 72 -7.99 15.15 5.55
CA SER A 72 -8.30 13.73 5.86
C SER A 72 -7.30 12.69 5.31
N VAL A 73 -7.13 11.61 6.08
CA VAL A 73 -6.42 10.39 5.68
C VAL A 73 -7.38 9.21 5.86
N GLU A 74 -7.62 8.45 4.80
CA GLU A 74 -8.45 7.24 4.83
C GLU A 74 -7.55 6.01 4.93
N LEU A 75 -7.81 5.14 5.91
CA LEU A 75 -7.16 3.84 6.05
C LEU A 75 -8.23 2.75 6.11
N ASP A 76 -8.20 1.83 5.15
CA ASP A 76 -9.02 0.63 5.19
C ASP A 76 -8.42 -0.38 6.18
N VAL A 77 -9.14 -0.64 7.28
CA VAL A 77 -8.72 -1.61 8.29
C VAL A 77 -9.42 -2.96 8.04
N LEU A 78 -8.64 -3.97 7.69
CA LEU A 78 -9.12 -5.34 7.54
C LEU A 78 -9.20 -6.04 8.91
N ASP A 79 -10.40 -6.40 9.38
CA ASP A 79 -10.60 -7.32 10.52
C ASP A 79 -10.80 -8.76 10.01
N GLY A 80 -9.70 -9.48 9.80
CA GLY A 80 -9.71 -10.88 9.37
C GLY A 80 -9.56 -11.85 10.55
N ARG A 81 -10.66 -12.42 11.06
CA ARG A 81 -10.56 -13.58 11.97
C ARG A 81 -10.17 -14.82 11.18
N LYS A 82 -8.94 -15.31 11.34
CA LYS A 82 -8.50 -16.60 10.80
C LYS A 82 -9.43 -17.71 11.33
N LYS A 83 -10.28 -18.29 10.47
CA LYS A 83 -11.06 -19.48 10.85
C LYS A 83 -10.06 -20.59 11.18
N ARG A 84 -10.17 -21.17 12.38
CA ARG A 84 -9.46 -22.42 12.69
C ARG A 84 -10.11 -23.53 11.86
N GLU A 85 -9.43 -23.99 10.83
CA GLU A 85 -9.74 -25.28 10.21
C GLU A 85 -9.47 -26.34 11.27
N HIS A 86 -10.53 -26.97 11.78
CA HIS A 86 -10.39 -28.20 12.55
C HIS A 86 -10.06 -29.30 11.54
N ASP A 87 -8.79 -29.69 11.50
CA ASP A 87 -8.33 -30.91 10.87
C ASP A 87 -8.93 -32.10 11.64
N THR A 88 -10.13 -32.51 11.25
CA THR A 88 -10.72 -33.79 11.65
C THR A 88 -10.52 -34.77 10.51
N THR A 89 -9.26 -35.08 10.21
CA THR A 89 -8.94 -36.32 9.51
C THR A 89 -9.09 -37.47 10.51
N ILE A 90 -10.33 -37.86 10.78
CA ILE A 90 -10.63 -39.17 11.35
C ILE A 90 -10.26 -40.17 10.27
N CYS A 91 -9.13 -40.85 10.44
CA CYS A 91 -8.84 -42.06 9.68
C CYS A 91 -9.90 -43.11 10.03
N PRO A 92 -10.71 -43.61 9.07
CA PRO A 92 -11.45 -44.82 9.33
C PRO A 92 -10.43 -45.97 9.33
N LEU A 93 -10.18 -46.50 10.53
CA LEU A 93 -9.63 -47.85 10.73
C LEU A 93 -10.42 -48.81 9.83
N HIS A 94 -9.82 -49.21 8.72
CA HIS A 94 -10.33 -50.33 7.93
C HIS A 94 -10.12 -51.60 8.75
N GLN A 95 -11.23 -52.27 9.08
CA GLN A 95 -11.27 -53.65 9.56
C GLN A 95 -10.89 -54.62 8.44
#